data_AF-A0A0R3R6L1-F1
#
_entry.id   AF-A0A0R3R6L1-F1
#
_cell.length_a   1.000
_cell.length_b   1.000
_cell.length_c   1.000
_cell.angle_alpha   90.00
_cell.angle_beta   90.00
_cell.angle_gamma   90.00
#
_symmetry.space_group_name_H-M   'P 1'
#
loop_
_entity.id
_entity.type
_entity.pdbx_description
1 polymer ?
#
loop_
_entity_poly.entity_id
_entity_poly.type
_entity_poly.pdbx_seq_one_letter_code
_entity_poly.pdbx_strand_id
1 'polypeptide(L)'
;MSGHSNASSLEILQRIVENYSIPHKHLVQLIIKHGILQAHYFYMKFIQYVQVYDSQGNSVTQPDDEQEKALTEKLIVVINNALSLLKLRLIQTNDEYDDQNSYIVLLSDQRSSDFLRDAYGLTQTEITLFHLWVNAICNSENGEISKHEALSIASNLLVKGKKVDEEHLLQHYISNKWLVMDSEEATIRLGARGIAELQNYFSSYADELQLEKCVICGKFIVTKNRAIFCKMCKTFSHRQCCLKIMKSVGTGKVLCPGKLESGEPCTAELRPPVEMQSVNQNQKGF
;
A
#
# COMPACT_ATOMS: atom_id res chain seq x y z
N MET A 1 -49.33 -5.66 19.59
CA MET A 1 -48.47 -6.37 18.61
C MET A 1 -47.56 -5.35 17.95
N SER A 2 -46.43 -5.06 18.59
CA SER A 2 -45.37 -4.21 18.04
C SER A 2 -44.30 -5.12 17.46
N GLY A 3 -44.31 -5.27 16.13
CA GLY A 3 -43.28 -6.02 15.42
C GLY A 3 -41.98 -5.23 15.43
N HIS A 4 -41.10 -5.51 16.39
CA HIS A 4 -39.69 -5.18 16.24
C HIS A 4 -39.13 -6.13 15.19
N SER A 5 -38.89 -5.63 13.98
CA SER A 5 -38.09 -6.34 13.00
C SER A 5 -36.66 -6.41 13.55
N ASN A 6 -36.23 -7.60 13.97
CA ASN A 6 -34.82 -7.85 14.26
C ASN A 6 -34.06 -7.74 12.94
N ALA A 7 -33.48 -6.57 12.67
CA ALA A 7 -32.56 -6.39 11.56
C ALA A 7 -31.38 -7.36 11.74
N SER A 8 -30.90 -7.96 10.66
CA SER A 8 -29.74 -8.85 10.74
C SER A 8 -28.51 -8.06 11.21
N SER A 9 -27.55 -8.71 11.89
CA SER A 9 -26.31 -8.05 12.33
C SER A 9 -25.57 -7.36 11.17
N LEU A 10 -25.69 -7.89 9.94
CA LEU A 10 -25.14 -7.31 8.73
C LEU A 10 -25.85 -6.01 8.32
N GLU A 11 -27.18 -5.95 8.40
CA GLU A 11 -27.95 -4.72 8.11
C GLU A 11 -27.63 -3.60 9.11
N ILE A 12 -27.44 -3.94 10.39
CA ILE A 12 -27.02 -2.99 11.41
C ILE A 12 -25.64 -2.43 11.06
N LEU A 13 -24.68 -3.30 10.73
CA LEU A 13 -23.34 -2.89 10.32
C LEU A 13 -23.36 -1.99 9.09
N GLN A 14 -24.11 -2.36 8.05
CA GLN A 14 -24.23 -1.55 6.83
C GLN A 14 -24.72 -0.14 7.15
N ARG A 15 -25.77 -0.02 7.97
CA ARG A 15 -26.30 1.29 8.39
C ARG A 15 -25.27 2.12 9.16
N ILE A 16 -24.48 1.49 10.02
CA ILE A 16 -23.45 2.18 10.80
C ILE A 16 -22.32 2.65 9.87
N VAL A 17 -21.82 1.78 8.97
CA VAL A 17 -20.75 2.09 8.01
C VAL A 17 -21.12 3.28 7.11
N GLU A 18 -22.40 3.41 6.75
CA GLU A 18 -22.87 4.48 5.86
C GLU A 18 -22.93 5.86 6.53
N ASN A 19 -22.84 5.94 7.87
CA ASN A 19 -23.02 7.17 8.63
C ASN A 19 -21.79 7.48 9.49
N TYR A 20 -21.04 8.52 9.11
CA TYR A 20 -19.84 8.95 9.82
C TYR A 20 -20.16 9.27 11.29
N SER A 21 -19.52 8.53 12.19
CA SER A 21 -19.87 8.46 13.62
C SER A 21 -18.63 8.26 14.50
N ILE A 22 -18.81 8.09 15.82
CA ILE A 22 -17.71 7.93 16.78
C ILE A 22 -16.74 6.77 16.41
N PRO A 23 -17.22 5.57 16.01
CA PRO A 23 -16.33 4.50 15.53
C PRO A 23 -15.42 4.92 14.36
N HIS A 24 -15.93 5.71 13.42
CA HIS A 24 -15.15 6.22 12.29
C HIS A 24 -14.05 7.18 12.74
N LYS A 25 -14.34 8.05 13.71
CA LYS A 25 -13.36 8.99 14.27
C LYS A 25 -12.20 8.26 14.95
N HIS A 26 -12.48 7.23 15.73
CA HIS A 26 -11.45 6.40 16.36
C HIS A 26 -10.59 5.67 15.33
N LEU A 27 -11.21 5.16 14.27
CA LEU A 27 -10.49 4.52 13.19
C LEU A 27 -9.58 5.50 12.44
N VAL A 28 -10.04 6.73 12.19
CA VAL A 28 -9.23 7.82 11.64
C VAL A 28 -8.05 8.16 12.57
N GLN A 29 -8.27 8.27 13.88
CA GLN A 29 -7.19 8.53 14.83
C GLN A 29 -6.16 7.40 14.84
N LEU A 30 -6.61 6.14 14.76
CA LEU A 30 -5.74 4.99 14.69
C LEU A 30 -4.85 5.03 13.45
N ILE A 31 -5.42 5.28 12.26
CA ILE A 31 -4.64 5.31 11.03
C ILE A 31 -3.78 6.57 10.89
N ILE A 32 -4.17 7.71 11.46
CA ILE A 32 -3.27 8.89 11.56
C ILE A 32 -2.02 8.54 12.37
N LYS A 33 -2.18 7.80 13.47
CA LYS A 33 -1.06 7.39 14.32
C LYS A 33 -0.10 6.41 13.61
N HIS A 34 -0.61 5.48 12.80
CA HIS A 34 0.20 4.41 12.20
C HIS A 34 0.58 4.68 10.74
N GLY A 35 -0.19 5.51 10.02
CA GLY A 35 -0.05 5.82 8.59
C GLY A 35 -0.52 4.72 7.64
N ILE A 36 -0.35 3.45 8.03
CA ILE A 36 -0.76 2.26 7.29
C ILE A 36 -1.32 1.21 8.26
N LEU A 37 -2.32 0.45 7.84
CA LEU A 37 -2.89 -0.69 8.57
C LEU A 37 -3.22 -1.82 7.60
N GLN A 38 -3.09 -3.08 8.00
CA GLN A 38 -3.63 -4.19 7.21
C GLN A 38 -5.16 -4.05 7.08
N ALA A 39 -5.74 -4.33 5.91
CA ALA A 39 -7.16 -4.11 5.64
C ALA A 39 -8.08 -4.89 6.60
N HIS A 40 -7.74 -6.14 6.88
CA HIS A 40 -8.46 -6.95 7.86
C HIS A 40 -8.38 -6.36 9.27
N TYR A 41 -7.19 -5.91 9.70
CA TYR A 41 -7.04 -5.27 11.01
C TYR A 41 -7.80 -3.95 11.11
N PHE A 42 -7.77 -3.13 10.05
CA PHE A 42 -8.53 -1.89 9.94
C PHE A 42 -10.04 -2.15 10.14
N TYR A 43 -10.57 -3.16 9.45
CA TYR A 43 -11.96 -3.55 9.56
C TYR A 43 -12.30 -4.12 10.95
N MET A 44 -11.49 -5.04 11.48
CA MET A 44 -11.69 -5.60 12.82
C MET A 44 -11.67 -4.52 13.91
N LYS A 45 -10.83 -3.48 13.78
CA LYS A 45 -10.83 -2.35 14.70
C LYS A 45 -12.10 -1.53 14.62
N PHE A 46 -12.64 -1.31 13.42
CA PHE A 46 -13.94 -0.68 13.26
C PHE A 46 -15.04 -1.45 14.01
N ILE A 47 -15.09 -2.77 13.87
CA ILE A 47 -16.07 -3.62 14.57
C ILE A 47 -15.93 -3.52 16.08
N GLN A 48 -14.70 -3.55 16.60
CA GLN A 48 -14.45 -3.34 18.04
C GLN A 48 -14.97 -1.98 18.51
N TYR A 49 -14.75 -0.91 17.74
CA TYR A 49 -15.28 0.40 18.09
C TYR A 49 -16.81 0.44 18.03
N VAL A 50 -17.43 -0.18 17.03
CA VAL A 50 -18.89 -0.31 16.96
C VAL A 50 -19.43 -1.02 18.19
N GLN A 51 -18.84 -2.14 18.60
CA GLN A 51 -19.26 -2.89 19.80
C GLN A 51 -19.14 -2.08 21.09
N VAL A 52 -18.07 -1.28 21.24
CA VAL A 52 -17.87 -0.42 22.41
C VAL A 52 -18.93 0.69 22.50
N TYR A 53 -19.38 1.20 21.34
CA TYR A 53 -20.33 2.32 21.26
C TYR A 53 -21.78 1.89 20.98
N ASP A 54 -22.05 0.60 20.79
CA ASP A 54 -23.40 0.07 20.64
C ASP A 54 -24.07 -0.07 22.01
N SER A 55 -24.96 0.87 22.31
CA SER A 55 -25.78 0.85 23.54
C SER A 55 -26.82 -0.27 23.55
N GLN A 56 -27.07 -0.94 22.42
CA GLN A 56 -28.09 -1.98 22.29
C GLN A 56 -27.55 -3.41 22.51
N GLY A 57 -26.23 -3.58 22.66
CA GLY A 57 -25.62 -4.87 22.96
C GLY A 57 -25.75 -5.90 21.83
N ASN A 58 -25.84 -5.46 20.57
CA ASN A 58 -25.97 -6.38 19.45
C ASN A 58 -24.66 -7.13 19.22
N SER A 59 -24.74 -8.47 19.18
CA SER A 59 -23.60 -9.29 18.77
C SER A 59 -23.42 -9.16 17.27
N VAL A 60 -22.39 -8.41 16.88
CA VAL A 60 -21.96 -8.33 15.49
C VAL A 60 -21.22 -9.62 15.15
N THR A 61 -21.82 -10.45 14.30
CA THR A 61 -21.16 -11.63 13.73
C THR A 61 -20.04 -11.19 12.79
N GLN A 62 -18.93 -11.94 12.77
CA GLN A 62 -17.86 -11.66 11.81
C GLN A 62 -18.37 -11.91 10.38
N PRO A 63 -18.18 -10.96 9.46
CA PRO A 63 -18.52 -11.17 8.06
C PRO A 63 -17.56 -12.17 7.42
N ASP A 64 -18.00 -12.80 6.34
CA ASP A 64 -17.08 -13.49 5.44
C ASP A 64 -16.16 -12.49 4.68
N ASP A 65 -15.14 -13.01 3.99
CA ASP A 65 -14.15 -12.20 3.27
C ASP A 65 -14.76 -11.26 2.22
N GLU A 66 -15.87 -11.67 1.58
CA GLU A 66 -16.51 -10.87 0.53
C GLU A 66 -17.30 -9.70 1.15
N GLN A 67 -18.00 -9.96 2.25
CA GLN A 67 -18.69 -8.96 3.04
C GLN A 67 -17.71 -7.97 3.68
N GLU A 68 -16.61 -8.44 4.26
CA GLU A 68 -15.57 -7.59 4.84
C GLU A 68 -15.03 -6.63 3.79
N LYS A 69 -14.72 -7.14 2.59
CA LYS A 69 -14.22 -6.32 1.48
C LYS A 69 -15.23 -5.25 1.08
N ALA A 70 -16.48 -5.62 0.86
CA ALA A 70 -17.53 -4.68 0.45
C ALA A 70 -17.79 -3.59 1.52
N LEU A 71 -17.77 -3.96 2.80
CA LEU A 71 -17.93 -3.01 3.91
C LEU A 71 -16.72 -2.10 4.06
N THR A 72 -15.51 -2.62 3.85
CA THR A 72 -14.27 -1.83 3.87
C THR A 72 -14.28 -0.77 2.77
N GLU A 73 -14.70 -1.12 1.55
CA GLU A 73 -14.83 -0.17 0.44
C GLU A 73 -15.81 0.97 0.78
N LYS A 74 -16.98 0.64 1.35
CA LYS A 74 -17.94 1.66 1.82
C LYS A 74 -17.36 2.54 2.93
N LEU A 75 -16.67 1.93 3.90
CA LEU A 75 -16.07 2.63 5.03
C LEU A 75 -15.03 3.65 4.59
N ILE A 76 -14.18 3.28 3.61
CA ILE A 76 -13.20 4.18 3.00
C ILE A 76 -13.91 5.39 2.36
N VAL A 77 -15.00 5.18 1.61
CA VAL A 77 -15.76 6.26 0.98
C VAL A 77 -16.30 7.25 2.02
N VAL A 78 -16.95 6.74 3.08
CA VAL A 78 -17.52 7.58 4.13
C VAL A 78 -16.44 8.37 4.87
N ILE A 79 -15.31 7.73 5.21
CA ILE A 79 -14.20 8.40 5.87
C ILE A 79 -13.56 9.45 4.94
N ASN A 80 -13.36 9.14 3.67
CA ASN A 80 -12.75 10.07 2.71
C ASN A 80 -13.59 11.33 2.51
N ASN A 81 -14.91 11.20 2.51
CA ASN A 81 -15.81 12.36 2.46
C ASN A 81 -15.56 13.29 3.66
N ALA A 82 -15.38 12.73 4.86
CA ALA A 82 -15.07 13.51 6.07
C ALA A 82 -13.65 14.09 6.07
N LEU A 83 -12.66 13.39 5.50
CA LEU A 83 -11.27 13.83 5.44
C LEU A 83 -10.97 14.83 4.31
N SER A 84 -11.85 14.97 3.33
CA SER A 84 -11.67 15.79 2.14
C SER A 84 -11.26 17.25 2.44
N LEU A 85 -11.83 17.86 3.49
CA LEU A 85 -11.51 19.22 3.92
C LEU A 85 -10.07 19.37 4.43
N LEU A 86 -9.49 18.29 4.96
CA LEU A 86 -8.13 18.25 5.47
C LEU A 86 -7.10 17.89 4.38
N LYS A 87 -7.54 17.69 3.13
CA LYS A 87 -6.69 17.17 2.05
C LYS A 87 -6.04 15.85 2.42
N LEU A 88 -6.77 15.01 3.15
CA LEU A 88 -6.37 13.65 3.49
C LEU A 88 -7.33 12.67 2.83
N ARG A 89 -6.82 11.49 2.49
CA ARG A 89 -7.64 10.38 1.99
C ARG A 89 -7.04 9.03 2.30
N LEU A 90 -7.89 8.07 2.58
CA LEU A 90 -7.57 6.66 2.65
C LEU A 90 -7.59 6.05 1.25
N ILE A 91 -6.59 5.21 0.99
CA ILE A 91 -6.60 4.31 -0.16
C ILE A 91 -6.35 2.88 0.29
N GLN A 92 -6.86 1.94 -0.49
CA GLN A 92 -6.47 0.55 -0.39
C GLN A 92 -5.35 0.25 -1.40
N THR A 93 -4.30 -0.42 -0.94
CA THR A 93 -3.17 -0.89 -1.76
C THR A 93 -2.82 -2.33 -1.40
N ASN A 94 -1.98 -2.99 -2.19
CA ASN A 94 -1.35 -4.25 -1.80
C ASN A 94 0.16 -4.02 -1.68
N ASP A 95 0.87 -4.91 -0.98
CA ASP A 95 2.33 -4.96 -1.07
C ASP A 95 2.72 -5.48 -2.49
N GLU A 96 3.80 -4.97 -3.06
CA GLU A 96 4.36 -5.54 -4.30
C GLU A 96 5.17 -6.82 -4.02
N TYR A 97 5.63 -6.97 -2.78
CA TYR A 97 6.46 -8.08 -2.32
C TYR A 97 5.65 -9.27 -1.79
N ASP A 98 4.46 -9.03 -1.23
CA ASP A 98 3.56 -10.09 -0.78
C ASP A 98 2.25 -10.10 -1.59
N ASP A 99 1.67 -11.28 -1.73
CA ASP A 99 0.45 -11.47 -2.51
C ASP A 99 -0.81 -11.66 -1.66
N GLN A 100 -0.66 -11.61 -0.33
CA GLN A 100 -1.69 -12.02 0.62
C GLN A 100 -2.30 -10.83 1.35
N ASN A 101 -1.56 -9.75 1.50
CA ASN A 101 -1.96 -8.63 2.32
C ASN A 101 -2.41 -7.45 1.46
N SER A 102 -3.56 -6.91 1.83
CA SER A 102 -4.00 -5.60 1.42
C SER A 102 -3.90 -4.66 2.62
N TYR A 103 -3.58 -3.41 2.34
CA TYR A 103 -3.36 -2.37 3.33
C TYR A 103 -4.21 -1.14 3.04
N ILE A 104 -4.63 -0.46 4.10
CA ILE A 104 -5.22 0.87 4.05
C ILE A 104 -4.12 1.87 4.41
N VAL A 105 -3.89 2.85 3.53
CA VAL A 105 -2.87 3.91 3.69
C VAL A 105 -3.55 5.26 3.73
N LEU A 106 -3.14 6.11 4.68
CA LEU A 106 -3.53 7.51 4.73
C LEU A 106 -2.57 8.35 3.86
N LEU A 107 -3.12 8.98 2.83
CA LEU A 107 -2.40 9.90 1.96
C LEU A 107 -2.74 11.35 2.26
N SER A 108 -1.78 12.23 2.02
CA SER A 108 -1.98 13.68 1.93
C SER A 108 -2.02 14.10 0.46
N ASP A 109 -3.07 14.84 0.09
CA ASP A 109 -3.22 15.48 -1.22
C ASP A 109 -2.60 16.90 -1.24
N GLN A 110 -1.91 17.31 -0.17
CA GLN A 110 -1.09 18.53 -0.20
C GLN A 110 0.10 18.34 -1.14
N ARG A 111 0.48 19.40 -1.87
CA ARG A 111 1.46 19.32 -2.98
C ARG A 111 2.79 18.72 -2.55
N SER A 112 3.37 17.95 -3.48
CA SER A 112 4.53 17.08 -3.31
C SER A 112 5.88 17.78 -3.15
N SER A 113 5.99 19.11 -3.29
CA SER A 113 7.31 19.73 -3.34
C SER A 113 8.13 19.45 -2.09
N ASP A 114 7.49 19.20 -0.95
CA ASP A 114 8.18 19.10 0.33
C ASP A 114 7.55 18.10 1.31
N PHE A 115 6.75 17.12 0.85
CA PHE A 115 6.06 16.18 1.75
C PHE A 115 6.99 15.54 2.80
N LEU A 116 8.17 15.09 2.39
CA LEU A 116 9.18 14.51 3.29
C LEU A 116 9.69 15.54 4.32
N ARG A 117 9.89 16.79 3.89
CA ARG A 117 10.40 17.88 4.73
C ARG A 117 9.33 18.41 5.69
N ASP A 118 8.15 18.69 5.16
CA ASP A 118 7.08 19.39 5.86
C ASP A 118 6.30 18.45 6.79
N ALA A 119 6.17 17.16 6.46
CA ALA A 119 5.48 16.20 7.33
C ALA A 119 6.38 15.59 8.41
N TYR A 120 7.70 15.52 8.20
CA TYR A 120 8.62 14.80 9.10
C TYR A 120 9.80 15.64 9.61
N GLY A 121 9.92 16.91 9.22
CA GLY A 121 10.98 17.80 9.69
C GLY A 121 12.38 17.41 9.22
N LEU A 122 12.48 16.61 8.14
CA LEU A 122 13.75 16.09 7.64
C LEU A 122 14.62 17.19 7.04
N THR A 123 15.92 17.12 7.31
CA THR A 123 16.92 17.99 6.70
C THR A 123 17.12 17.64 5.23
N GLN A 124 17.66 18.59 4.45
CA GLN A 124 17.99 18.34 3.04
C GLN A 124 18.96 17.15 2.86
N THR A 125 19.88 16.93 3.79
CA THR A 125 20.82 15.81 3.75
C THR A 125 20.12 14.47 3.95
N GLU A 126 19.17 14.38 4.89
CA GLU A 126 18.38 13.17 5.14
C GLU A 126 17.46 12.84 3.95
N ILE A 127 16.87 13.87 3.33
CA ILE A 127 16.08 13.72 2.09
C ILE A 127 16.98 13.19 0.96
N THR A 128 18.21 13.69 0.86
CA THR A 128 19.18 13.25 -0.15
C THR A 128 19.57 11.80 0.08
N LEU A 129 19.85 11.41 1.33
CA LEU A 129 20.17 10.03 1.66
C LEU A 129 19.01 9.08 1.35
N PHE A 130 17.79 9.47 1.71
CA PHE A 130 16.60 8.69 1.37
C PHE A 130 16.41 8.52 -0.14
N HIS A 131 16.60 9.60 -0.92
CA HIS A 131 16.57 9.53 -2.37
C HIS A 131 17.61 8.55 -2.93
N LEU A 132 18.84 8.55 -2.39
CA LEU A 132 19.88 7.60 -2.80
C LEU A 132 19.51 6.14 -2.47
N TRP A 133 18.90 5.88 -1.31
CA TRP A 133 18.41 4.55 -0.96
C TRP A 133 17.27 4.10 -1.88
N VAL A 134 16.30 4.98 -2.14
CA VAL A 134 15.20 4.69 -3.09
C VAL A 134 15.75 4.41 -4.48
N ASN A 135 16.73 5.20 -4.94
CA ASN A 135 17.39 4.99 -6.22
C ASN A 135 18.07 3.61 -6.29
N ALA A 136 18.83 3.24 -5.26
CA ALA A 136 19.49 1.93 -5.19
C ALA A 136 18.46 0.78 -5.17
N ILE A 137 17.38 0.91 -4.39
CA ILE A 137 16.28 -0.07 -4.33
C ILE A 137 15.63 -0.25 -5.71
N CYS A 138 15.22 0.83 -6.38
CA CYS A 138 14.53 0.78 -7.67
C CYS A 138 15.41 0.22 -8.81
N ASN A 139 16.72 0.43 -8.74
CA ASN A 139 17.68 -0.07 -9.73
C ASN A 139 18.28 -1.44 -9.39
N SER A 140 17.99 -1.98 -8.20
CA SER A 140 18.39 -3.34 -7.83
C SER A 140 17.59 -4.38 -8.62
N GLU A 141 18.17 -5.57 -8.79
CA GLU A 141 17.50 -6.67 -9.49
C GLU A 141 16.23 -7.12 -8.75
N ASN A 142 16.26 -7.13 -7.42
CA ASN A 142 15.19 -7.67 -6.59
C ASN A 142 14.22 -6.65 -5.98
N GLY A 143 14.44 -5.35 -6.24
CA GLY A 143 13.70 -4.29 -5.56
C GLY A 143 14.05 -4.16 -4.08
N GLU A 144 15.27 -4.52 -3.71
CA GLU A 144 15.82 -4.49 -2.35
C GLU A 144 17.35 -4.32 -2.38
N ILE A 145 17.91 -3.72 -1.33
CA ILE A 145 19.36 -3.56 -1.13
C ILE A 145 19.76 -4.15 0.21
N SER A 146 21.03 -4.54 0.37
CA SER A 146 21.50 -5.00 1.68
C SER A 146 21.62 -3.84 2.70
N LYS A 147 21.50 -4.14 4.00
CA LYS A 147 21.78 -3.16 5.06
C LYS A 147 23.19 -2.58 4.93
N HIS A 148 24.16 -3.42 4.59
CA HIS A 148 25.54 -2.99 4.36
C HIS A 148 25.65 -1.97 3.22
N GLU A 149 24.96 -2.21 2.10
CA GLU A 149 24.91 -1.27 0.97
C GLU A 149 24.26 0.06 1.37
N ALA A 150 23.15 0.02 2.11
CA ALA A 150 22.52 1.24 2.62
C ALA A 150 23.46 2.09 3.50
N LEU A 151 24.22 1.45 4.40
CA LEU A 151 25.23 2.12 5.24
C LEU A 151 26.43 2.62 4.44
N SER A 152 26.83 1.91 3.38
CA SER A 152 27.89 2.36 2.47
C SER A 152 27.49 3.62 1.69
N ILE A 153 26.25 3.66 1.18
CA ILE A 153 25.67 4.85 0.53
C ILE A 153 25.70 6.06 1.48
N ALA A 154 25.31 5.85 2.74
CA ALA A 154 25.38 6.89 3.76
C ALA A 154 26.81 7.36 4.01
N SER A 155 27.75 6.43 4.20
CA SER A 155 29.17 6.75 4.42
C SER A 155 29.77 7.59 3.29
N ASN A 156 29.43 7.27 2.03
CA ASN A 156 29.86 8.05 0.87
C ASN A 156 29.29 9.47 0.84
N LEU A 157 28.08 9.67 1.38
CA LEU A 157 27.49 10.99 1.57
C LEU A 157 28.17 11.77 2.71
N LEU A 158 28.54 11.08 3.80
CA LEU A 158 29.26 11.65 4.96
C LEU A 158 30.64 12.19 4.58
N VAL A 159 31.37 11.50 3.68
CA VAL A 159 32.66 11.96 3.13
C VAL A 159 32.53 13.34 2.44
N LYS A 160 31.34 13.71 1.97
CA LYS A 160 31.04 15.05 1.42
C LYS A 160 30.75 16.11 2.51
N GLY A 161 31.08 15.83 3.77
CA GLY A 161 31.15 16.81 4.86
C GLY A 161 29.84 17.08 5.62
N LYS A 162 28.78 16.29 5.39
CA LYS A 162 27.50 16.45 6.09
C LYS A 162 27.25 15.25 6.99
N LYS A 163 27.28 15.44 8.32
CA LYS A 163 26.96 14.38 9.29
C LYS A 163 25.46 14.08 9.28
N VAL A 164 25.11 12.80 9.14
CA VAL A 164 23.77 12.23 9.35
C VAL A 164 23.97 11.04 10.28
N ASP A 165 23.04 10.80 11.19
CA ASP A 165 22.99 9.52 11.92
C ASP A 165 22.22 8.53 11.06
N GLU A 166 22.95 7.78 10.23
CA GLU A 166 22.37 6.92 9.20
C GLU A 166 21.56 5.75 9.76
N GLU A 167 21.99 5.18 10.88
CA GLU A 167 21.26 4.10 11.53
C GLU A 167 19.97 4.64 12.14
N HIS A 168 20.03 5.80 12.83
CA HIS A 168 18.82 6.45 13.33
C HIS A 168 17.84 6.79 12.18
N LEU A 169 18.33 7.34 11.07
CA LEU A 169 17.48 7.69 9.93
C LEU A 169 16.86 6.44 9.28
N LEU A 170 17.63 5.37 9.12
CA LEU A 170 17.12 4.10 8.61
C LEU A 170 16.03 3.53 9.52
N GLN A 171 16.28 3.50 10.84
CA GLN A 171 15.29 3.06 11.82
C GLN A 171 14.05 3.96 11.84
N HIS A 172 14.20 5.26 11.60
CA HIS A 172 13.10 6.20 11.49
C HIS A 172 12.17 5.81 10.32
N TYR A 173 12.70 5.53 9.13
CA TYR A 173 11.88 5.12 7.99
C TYR A 173 11.25 3.73 8.13
N ILE A 174 11.94 2.80 8.81
CA ILE A 174 11.39 1.46 9.12
C ILE A 174 10.25 1.57 10.15
N SER A 175 10.44 2.37 11.20
CA SER A 175 9.43 2.60 12.23
C SER A 175 8.17 3.24 11.64
N ASN A 176 8.35 4.16 10.70
CA ASN A 176 7.27 4.80 9.94
C ASN A 176 6.72 3.96 8.78
N LYS A 177 7.22 2.74 8.56
CA LYS A 177 6.76 1.79 7.53
C LYS A 177 6.95 2.23 6.08
N TRP A 178 7.81 3.22 5.83
CA TRP A 178 8.21 3.57 4.46
C TRP A 178 9.21 2.57 3.91
N LEU A 179 10.11 2.09 4.77
CA LEU A 179 11.01 0.98 4.47
C LEU A 179 10.60 -0.25 5.29
N VAL A 180 10.93 -1.42 4.76
CA VAL A 180 10.82 -2.70 5.43
C VAL A 180 12.20 -3.33 5.43
N MET A 181 12.60 -3.87 6.58
CA MET A 181 13.84 -4.64 6.74
C MET A 181 13.48 -6.11 6.90
N ASP A 182 14.05 -6.96 6.06
CA ASP A 182 14.11 -8.39 6.33
C ASP A 182 15.26 -8.62 7.31
N SER A 183 14.94 -9.07 8.52
CA SER A 183 15.94 -9.29 9.57
C SER A 183 16.78 -10.54 9.33
N GLU A 184 16.28 -11.52 8.58
CA GLU A 184 16.97 -12.77 8.31
C GLU A 184 18.00 -12.56 7.19
N GLU A 185 17.57 -11.94 6.09
CA GLU A 185 18.42 -11.66 4.92
C GLU A 185 19.19 -10.34 5.04
N ALA A 186 18.89 -9.52 6.06
CA ALA A 186 19.43 -8.18 6.26
C ALA A 186 19.25 -7.27 5.04
N THR A 187 18.15 -7.42 4.30
CA THR A 187 17.80 -6.59 3.14
C THR A 187 16.77 -5.52 3.50
N ILE A 188 16.74 -4.45 2.71
CA ILE A 188 15.89 -3.29 2.87
C ILE A 188 15.16 -3.06 1.56
N ARG A 189 13.84 -2.90 1.65
CA ARG A 189 12.95 -2.58 0.50
C ARG A 189 12.00 -1.46 0.85
N LEU A 190 11.34 -0.90 -0.16
CA LEU A 190 10.19 -0.02 0.06
C LEU A 190 8.99 -0.83 0.58
N GLY A 191 8.35 -0.33 1.63
CA GLY A 191 7.10 -0.88 2.15
C GLY A 191 5.89 -0.38 1.35
N ALA A 192 4.74 -1.05 1.52
CA ALA A 192 3.50 -0.67 0.84
C ALA A 192 3.10 0.81 1.09
N ARG A 193 3.38 1.35 2.28
CA ARG A 193 3.16 2.77 2.60
C ARG A 193 4.08 3.68 1.77
N GLY A 194 5.38 3.39 1.74
CA GLY A 194 6.36 4.15 0.98
C GLY A 194 6.00 4.18 -0.51
N ILE A 195 5.68 3.03 -1.10
CA ILE A 195 5.25 2.94 -2.51
C ILE A 195 3.97 3.77 -2.76
N ALA A 196 3.00 3.70 -1.84
CA ALA A 196 1.74 4.42 -1.97
C ALA A 196 1.89 5.95 -1.88
N GLU A 197 2.66 6.44 -0.92
CA GLU A 197 2.86 7.88 -0.70
C GLU A 197 3.81 8.51 -1.74
N LEU A 198 4.78 7.76 -2.25
CA LEU A 198 5.81 8.28 -3.16
C LEU A 198 5.42 8.27 -4.65
N GLN A 199 4.17 7.99 -5.03
CA GLN A 199 3.78 7.96 -6.46
C GLN A 199 4.06 9.28 -7.20
N ASN A 200 3.89 10.43 -6.55
CA ASN A 200 4.24 11.73 -7.13
C ASN A 200 5.75 11.93 -7.22
N TYR A 201 6.49 11.48 -6.21
CA TYR A 201 7.95 11.48 -6.23
C TYR A 201 8.47 10.61 -7.38
N PHE A 202 7.97 9.39 -7.54
CA PHE A 202 8.31 8.50 -8.66
C PHE A 202 8.00 9.14 -10.01
N SER A 203 6.92 9.92 -10.11
CA SER A 203 6.61 10.66 -11.35
C SER A 203 7.69 11.68 -11.72
N SER A 204 8.27 12.36 -10.73
CA SER A 204 9.32 13.37 -10.94
C SER A 204 10.69 12.79 -11.26
N TYR A 205 10.94 11.53 -10.87
CA TYR A 205 12.24 10.87 -11.00
C TYR A 205 12.15 9.56 -11.81
N ALA A 206 11.10 9.38 -12.63
CA ALA A 206 10.81 8.10 -13.27
C ALA A 206 11.97 7.59 -14.15
N ASP A 207 12.57 8.47 -14.94
CA ASP A 207 13.68 8.14 -15.85
C ASP A 207 14.95 7.76 -15.07
N GLU A 208 15.26 8.49 -13.99
CA GLU A 208 16.40 8.23 -13.12
C GLU A 208 16.26 6.89 -12.38
N LEU A 209 15.07 6.64 -11.85
CA LEU A 209 14.75 5.43 -11.09
C LEU A 209 14.44 4.22 -12.01
N GLN A 210 14.48 4.43 -13.34
CA GLN A 210 14.11 3.45 -14.36
C GLN A 210 12.75 2.80 -14.10
N LEU A 211 11.76 3.53 -13.58
CA LEU A 211 10.49 2.92 -13.16
C LEU A 211 9.52 2.71 -14.32
N GLU A 212 8.82 1.58 -14.28
CA GLU A 212 7.79 1.22 -15.26
C GLU A 212 6.39 1.41 -14.67
N LYS A 213 5.41 1.73 -15.50
CA LYS A 213 4.01 1.82 -15.06
C LYS A 213 3.27 0.51 -15.32
N CYS A 214 2.47 0.11 -14.33
CA CYS A 214 1.51 -0.97 -14.49
C CYS A 214 0.43 -0.58 -15.49
N VAL A 215 0.27 -1.37 -16.55
CA VAL A 215 -0.73 -1.11 -17.60
C VAL A 215 -2.18 -1.23 -17.11
N ILE A 216 -2.41 -1.86 -15.95
CA ILE A 216 -3.75 -2.04 -15.36
C ILE A 216 -4.13 -0.83 -14.48
N CYS A 217 -3.28 -0.44 -13.54
CA CYS A 217 -3.62 0.57 -12.53
C CYS A 217 -2.96 1.93 -12.77
N GLY A 218 -2.03 2.03 -13.73
CA GLY A 218 -1.30 3.26 -14.07
C GLY A 218 -0.26 3.70 -13.03
N LYS A 219 -0.11 2.98 -11.92
CA LYS A 219 0.88 3.25 -10.86
C LYS A 219 2.25 2.68 -11.22
N PHE A 220 3.30 3.24 -10.63
CA PHE A 220 4.65 2.72 -10.81
C PHE A 220 4.83 1.35 -10.17
N ILE A 221 5.68 0.54 -10.78
CA ILE A 221 6.15 -0.77 -10.31
C ILE A 221 7.55 -0.58 -9.78
N VAL A 222 7.74 -0.84 -8.49
CA VAL A 222 9.03 -0.74 -7.80
C VAL A 222 9.73 -2.09 -7.79
N THR A 223 8.99 -3.17 -7.53
CA THR A 223 9.54 -4.53 -7.43
C THR A 223 9.41 -5.27 -8.77
N LYS A 224 10.23 -4.87 -9.76
CA LYS A 224 10.13 -5.34 -11.16
C LYS A 224 10.26 -6.86 -11.32
N ASN A 225 11.12 -7.51 -10.55
CA ASN A 225 11.30 -8.97 -10.60
C ASN A 225 10.00 -9.73 -10.29
N ARG A 226 9.10 -9.17 -9.47
CA ARG A 226 7.78 -9.74 -9.15
C ARG A 226 6.67 -9.31 -10.10
N ALA A 227 6.92 -8.35 -10.96
CA ALA A 227 5.94 -7.88 -11.93
C ALA A 227 5.74 -8.87 -13.07
N ILE A 228 4.56 -8.79 -13.71
CA ILE A 228 4.24 -9.57 -14.89
C ILE A 228 4.68 -8.78 -16.12
N PHE A 229 5.65 -9.33 -16.85
CA PHE A 229 6.10 -8.76 -18.11
C PHE A 229 5.48 -9.47 -19.31
N CYS A 230 4.78 -8.72 -20.17
CA CYS A 230 4.25 -9.27 -21.41
C CYS A 230 5.34 -9.27 -22.51
N LYS A 231 5.77 -10.45 -22.94
CA LYS A 231 6.79 -10.58 -24.00
C LYS A 231 6.33 -10.04 -25.36
N MET A 232 5.01 -9.95 -25.61
CA MET A 232 4.44 -9.48 -26.87
C MET A 232 4.37 -7.96 -26.96
N CYS A 233 3.67 -7.29 -26.03
CA CYS A 233 3.53 -5.83 -26.05
C CYS A 233 4.55 -5.09 -25.18
N LYS A 234 5.48 -5.80 -24.54
CA LYS A 234 6.56 -5.24 -23.70
C LYS A 234 6.09 -4.39 -22.51
N THR A 235 4.83 -4.52 -22.10
CA THR A 235 4.29 -3.80 -20.94
C THR A 235 4.43 -4.60 -19.65
N PHE A 236 4.52 -3.87 -18.53
CA PHE A 236 4.51 -4.44 -17.19
C PHE A 236 3.15 -4.30 -16.51
N SER A 237 2.84 -5.24 -15.62
CA SER A 237 1.70 -5.20 -14.71
C SER A 237 2.12 -5.64 -13.32
N HIS A 238 1.60 -5.01 -12.27
CA HIS A 238 1.69 -5.58 -10.92
C HIS A 238 1.05 -6.96 -10.90
N ARG A 239 1.70 -7.91 -10.22
CA ARG A 239 1.19 -9.28 -10.04
C ARG A 239 -0.21 -9.31 -9.46
N GLN A 240 -0.46 -8.52 -8.43
CA GLN A 240 -1.77 -8.40 -7.79
C GLN A 240 -2.85 -7.82 -8.71
N CYS A 241 -2.49 -6.90 -9.62
CA CYS A 241 -3.46 -6.39 -10.59
C CYS A 241 -3.88 -7.52 -11.56
N CYS A 242 -2.91 -8.31 -12.04
CA CYS A 242 -3.16 -9.48 -12.88
C CYS A 242 -4.07 -10.51 -12.19
N LEU A 243 -3.77 -10.87 -10.94
CA LEU A 243 -4.57 -11.82 -10.16
C LEU A 243 -6.01 -11.34 -9.94
N LYS A 244 -6.22 -10.05 -9.69
CA LYS A 244 -7.57 -9.48 -9.53
C LYS A 244 -8.40 -9.57 -10.81
N ILE A 245 -7.80 -9.33 -11.99
CA ILE A 245 -8.50 -9.50 -13.27
C ILE A 245 -8.85 -10.98 -13.48
N MET A 246 -7.90 -11.90 -13.26
CA MET A 246 -8.14 -13.34 -13.41
C MET A 246 -9.26 -13.86 -12.50
N LYS A 247 -9.27 -13.45 -11.23
CA LYS A 247 -10.35 -13.82 -10.29
C LYS A 247 -11.72 -13.30 -10.76
N SER A 248 -11.75 -12.12 -11.39
CA SER A 248 -13.00 -11.52 -11.88
C SER A 248 -13.55 -12.19 -13.15
N VAL A 249 -12.69 -12.80 -13.97
CA VAL A 249 -13.08 -13.50 -15.21
C VAL A 249 -13.42 -14.97 -14.96
N GLY A 250 -12.97 -15.56 -13.85
CA GLY A 250 -13.28 -16.93 -13.47
C GLY A 250 -12.51 -17.96 -14.31
N THR A 251 -13.19 -18.64 -15.23
CA THR A 251 -12.64 -19.77 -16.02
C THR A 251 -12.19 -19.40 -17.45
N GLY A 252 -12.30 -18.12 -17.83
CA GLY A 252 -11.92 -17.63 -19.15
C GLY A 252 -10.43 -17.29 -19.28
N LYS A 253 -9.91 -17.34 -20.52
CA LYS A 253 -8.59 -16.81 -20.84
C LYS A 253 -8.59 -15.29 -20.64
N VAL A 254 -7.70 -14.79 -19.80
CA VAL A 254 -7.48 -13.35 -19.64
C VAL A 254 -6.40 -12.92 -20.61
N LEU A 255 -6.71 -11.95 -21.47
CA LEU A 255 -5.74 -11.36 -22.37
C LEU A 255 -5.00 -10.21 -21.69
N CYS A 256 -3.78 -9.94 -22.16
CA CYS A 256 -3.00 -8.80 -21.73
C CYS A 256 -3.74 -7.48 -22.07
N PRO A 257 -3.93 -6.57 -21.10
CA PRO A 257 -4.62 -5.29 -21.34
C PRO A 257 -3.74 -4.27 -22.08
N GLY A 258 -2.50 -4.61 -22.41
CA GLY A 258 -1.58 -3.76 -23.17
C GLY A 258 -1.95 -3.65 -24.64
N LYS A 259 -1.20 -2.78 -25.33
CA LYS A 259 -1.32 -2.55 -26.78
C LYS A 259 0.03 -2.79 -27.45
N LEU A 260 0.01 -3.31 -28.67
CA LEU A 260 1.21 -3.43 -29.50
C LEU A 260 1.66 -2.04 -29.98
N GLU A 261 2.86 -1.96 -30.57
CA GLU A 261 3.36 -0.72 -31.19
C GLU A 261 2.43 -0.20 -32.30
N SER A 262 1.68 -1.09 -32.96
CA SER A 262 0.63 -0.74 -33.94
C SER A 262 -0.59 -0.04 -33.32
N GLY A 263 -0.70 -0.02 -31.99
CA GLY A 263 -1.87 0.47 -31.24
C GLY A 263 -2.98 -0.57 -31.08
N GLU A 264 -2.84 -1.74 -31.69
CA GLU A 264 -3.81 -2.83 -31.58
C GLU A 264 -3.77 -3.50 -30.20
N PRO A 265 -4.91 -4.05 -29.70
CA PRO A 265 -4.94 -4.79 -28.45
C PRO A 265 -3.99 -5.99 -28.45
N CYS A 266 -3.28 -6.19 -27.34
CA CYS A 266 -2.42 -7.34 -27.17
C CYS A 266 -3.26 -8.63 -27.07
N THR A 267 -2.86 -9.66 -27.83
CA THR A 267 -3.53 -10.97 -27.84
C THR A 267 -2.81 -12.01 -26.97
N ALA A 268 -1.78 -11.60 -26.24
CA ALA A 268 -1.07 -12.46 -25.30
C ALA A 268 -2.00 -12.91 -24.17
N GLU A 269 -1.97 -14.20 -23.84
CA GLU A 269 -2.61 -14.68 -22.63
C GLU A 269 -1.81 -14.24 -21.40
N LEU A 270 -2.52 -13.71 -20.41
CA LEU A 270 -1.97 -13.20 -19.18
C LEU A 270 -1.76 -14.37 -18.21
N ARG A 271 -0.50 -14.77 -18.02
CA ARG A 271 -0.12 -15.88 -17.15
C ARG A 271 0.79 -15.37 -16.03
N PRO A 272 0.36 -15.39 -14.76
CA PRO A 272 1.27 -15.13 -13.65
C PRO A 272 2.29 -16.27 -13.57
N PRO A 273 3.57 -15.99 -13.27
CA PRO A 273 4.55 -17.02 -12.96
C PRO A 273 4.01 -17.94 -11.86
N VAL A 274 4.12 -19.24 -12.12
CA VAL A 274 3.83 -20.28 -11.13
C VAL A 274 4.97 -20.21 -10.11
N GLU A 275 4.62 -19.81 -8.88
CA GLU A 275 5.48 -19.78 -7.69
C GLU A 275 6.76 -18.93 -7.80
N MET A 276 6.62 -17.63 -7.55
CA MET A 276 7.65 -16.97 -6.75
C MET A 276 7.32 -17.30 -5.32
N GLN A 277 8.21 -18.04 -4.64
CA GLN A 277 8.01 -18.42 -3.23
C GLN A 277 7.54 -17.19 -2.46
N SER A 278 6.33 -17.27 -1.91
CA SER A 278 5.90 -16.31 -0.92
C SER A 278 6.91 -16.39 0.21
N VAL A 279 7.69 -15.33 0.42
CA VAL A 279 8.60 -15.29 1.57
C VAL A 279 7.73 -15.43 2.80
N ASN A 280 7.90 -16.53 3.51
CA ASN A 280 7.25 -16.76 4.79
C ASN A 280 7.68 -15.62 5.70
N GLN A 281 6.76 -14.72 6.04
CA GLN A 281 6.96 -13.87 7.19
C GLN A 281 5.75 -14.02 8.10
N ASN A 282 6.01 -14.58 9.27
CA ASN A 282 5.18 -14.55 10.46
C ASN A 282 5.00 -13.10 10.95
N GLN A 283 4.44 -12.23 10.12
CA GLN A 283 3.99 -10.89 10.49
C GLN A 283 2.50 -10.77 10.23
N LYS A 284 1.72 -11.70 10.80
CA LYS A 284 0.37 -11.36 11.26
C LYS A 284 0.54 -10.47 12.48
N GLY A 285 0.73 -9.18 12.27
CA GLY A 285 1.00 -8.24 13.34
C GLY A 285 0.97 -6.79 12.86
N PHE A 286 -0.19 -6.16 13.12
CA PHE A 286 -0.52 -4.73 13.07
C PHE A 286 -0.83 -4.12 11.69
#